data_AF-A0A2N2G3I3-F1
#
_entry.id   AF-A0A2N2G3I3-F1
#
_cell.length_a   1.000
_cell.length_b   1.000
_cell.length_c   1.000
_cell.angle_alpha   90.00
_cell.angle_beta   90.00
_cell.angle_gamma   90.00
#
_symmetry.space_group_name_H-M   'P 1'
#
loop_
_entity.id
_entity.type
_entity.pdbx_description
1 polymer ?
#
loop_
_entity_poly.entity_id
_entity_poly.type
_entity_poly.pdbx_seq_one_letter_code
_entity_poly.pdbx_strand_id
1 'polypeptide(L)' 'NELIVQLQQLLDLTVVIVTHDLHTIKNVLSRFILLDKTIVFEGNYEKALEEKNPTIQNFFKRKE' A
#
# COMPACT_ATOMS: atom_id res chain seq x y z
N ASN A 1 12.05 4.62 7.15
CA ASN A 1 10.75 4.96 7.76
C ASN A 1 10.28 3.83 8.67
N GLU A 2 10.86 3.70 9.88
CA GLU A 2 10.59 2.55 10.77
C GLU A 2 9.88 2.93 12.08
N LEU A 3 9.91 4.21 12.48
CA LEU A 3 9.36 4.66 13.77
C LEU A 3 7.86 4.39 13.91
N ILE A 4 7.07 4.61 12.85
CA ILE A 4 5.62 4.40 12.87
C ILE A 4 5.28 2.91 13.05
N VAL A 5 6.04 2.02 12.41
CA VAL A 5 5.86 0.57 12.53
C VAL A 5 6.20 0.10 13.94
N GLN A 6 7.29 0.60 14.51
CA GLN A 6 7.69 0.26 15.87
C GLN A 6 6.66 0.72 16.90
N LEU A 7 6.14 1.95 16.77
CA LEU A 7 5.09 2.45 17.66
C LEU A 7 3.78 1.67 17.53
N GLN A 8 3.40 1.29 16.31
CA GLN A 8 2.23 0.43 16.08
C GLN A 8 2.37 -0.90 16.84
N GLN A 9 3.52 -1.56 16.72
CA GLN A 9 3.77 -2.87 17.36
C GLN A 9 3.86 -2.77 18.87
N LEU A 10 4.50 -1.72 19.40
CA LEU A 10 4.69 -1.53 20.84
C LEU A 10 3.39 -1.18 21.58
N LEU A 11 2.48 -0.48 20.91
CA LEU A 11 1.25 0.06 21.50
C LEU A 11 -0.02 -0.68 21.03
N ASP A 12 0.14 -1.74 20.23
CA ASP A 12 -0.94 -2.50 19.58
C ASP A 12 -1.98 -1.61 18.89
N LEU A 13 -1.51 -0.60 18.16
CA LEU A 13 -2.36 0.40 17.55
C LEU A 13 -2.84 -0.04 16.16
N THR A 14 -4.09 0.27 15.85
CA THR A 14 -4.58 0.25 14.46
C THR A 14 -4.19 1.56 13.78
N VAL A 15 -3.34 1.49 12.76
CA VAL A 15 -2.83 2.67 12.03
C VAL A 15 -3.34 2.64 10.59
N VAL A 16 -3.96 3.73 10.14
CA VAL A 16 -4.36 3.94 8.75
C VAL A 16 -3.44 4.97 8.13
N ILE A 17 -2.78 4.59 7.03
CA ILE A 17 -1.84 5.45 6.29
C ILE A 17 -2.45 5.76 4.92
N VAL A 18 -2.57 7.05 4.60
CA VAL A 18 -2.96 7.53 3.27
C VAL A 18 -1.72 8.09 2.60
N THR A 19 -1.24 7.42 1.56
CA THR A 19 -0.02 7.82 0.86
C THR A 19 -0.10 7.48 -0.63
N HIS A 20 0.61 8.26 -1.43
CA HIS A 20 0.87 7.98 -2.85
C HIS A 20 2.30 7.44 -3.06
N ASP A 21 3.03 7.16 -1.97
CA ASP A 21 4.41 6.69 -2.00
C ASP A 21 4.50 5.16 -2.07
N LEU A 22 5.05 4.65 -3.19
CA LEU A 22 5.20 3.21 -3.43
C LEU A 22 6.18 2.56 -2.45
N HIS A 23 7.21 3.29 -1.99
CA HIS A 23 8.17 2.75 -1.03
C HIS A 23 7.50 2.42 0.31
N THR A 24 6.61 3.30 0.77
CA THR A 24 5.79 3.08 1.97
C THR A 24 4.82 1.91 1.75
N ILE A 25 4.14 1.85 0.60
CA ILE A 25 3.21 0.75 0.28
C ILE A 25 3.92 -0.61 0.32
N LYS A 26 5.15 -0.68 -0.23
CA LYS A 26 5.94 -1.91 -0.30
C LYS A 26 6.50 -2.35 1.05
N ASN A 27 7.00 -1.41 1.85
CA ASN A 27 7.84 -1.74 3.02
C ASN A 27 7.14 -1.58 4.38
N VAL A 28 6.01 -0.86 4.44
CA VAL A 28 5.38 -0.47 5.70
C VAL A 28 3.98 -1.08 5.87
N LEU A 29 3.25 -1.29 4.77
CA LEU A 29 1.84 -1.69 4.84
C LEU A 29 1.66 -3.21 4.82
N SER A 30 0.93 -3.75 5.80
CA SER A 30 0.51 -5.17 5.79
C SER A 30 -0.64 -5.44 4.81
N ARG A 31 -1.50 -4.43 4.59
CA ARG A 31 -2.62 -4.41 3.64
C ARG A 31 -2.82 -2.97 3.16
N PHE A 32 -3.22 -2.79 1.92
CA PHE A 32 -3.59 -1.48 1.39
C PHE A 32 -4.76 -1.59 0.42
N ILE A 33 -5.34 -0.42 0.14
CA ILE A 33 -6.42 -0.23 -0.82
C ILE A 33 -5.96 0.82 -1.81
N LEU A 34 -6.15 0.56 -3.11
CA LEU A 34 -6.03 1.59 -4.13
C LEU A 34 -7.41 2.15 -4.44
N LEU A 35 -7.49 3.47 -4.47
CA LEU A 35 -8.73 4.21 -4.73
C LEU A 35 -8.56 5.02 -6.02
N ASP A 36 -9.44 4.79 -6.98
CA ASP A 36 -9.64 5.65 -8.15
C ASP A 36 -11.15 5.76 -8.40
N LYS A 37 -11.78 6.73 -7.71
CA LYS A 37 -13.25 6.94 -7.59
C LYS A 37 -14.02 5.78 -6.95
N THR A 38 -13.57 4.55 -7.16
CA THR A 38 -13.99 3.31 -6.53
C THR A 38 -12.76 2.56 -6.00
N ILE A 39 -12.98 1.55 -5.18
CA ILE A 39 -11.92 0.61 -4.78
C ILE A 39 -11.47 -0.14 -6.03
N VAL A 40 -10.24 0.08 -6.47
CA VAL A 40 -9.67 -0.61 -7.65
C VAL A 40 -8.81 -1.80 -7.27
N PHE A 41 -8.31 -1.83 -6.04
CA PHE A 41 -7.55 -2.95 -5.49
C PHE A 41 -7.67 -3.00 -3.98
N GLU A 42 -7.63 -4.21 -3.43
CA GLU A 42 -7.51 -4.45 -2.01
C GLU A 42 -6.65 -5.69 -1.77
N GLY A 43 -5.58 -5.55 -0.98
CA GLY A 43 -4.68 -6.67 -0.71
C GLY A 43 -3.33 -6.25 -0.17
N ASN A 44 -2.35 -7.14 -0.28
CA ASN A 44 -0.95 -6.87 0.02
C ASN A 44 -0.17 -6.58 -1.27
N TYR A 45 1.10 -6.20 -1.11
CA TYR A 45 1.95 -5.80 -2.24
C TYR A 45 2.15 -6.93 -3.26
N GLU A 46 2.33 -8.17 -2.80
CA GLU A 46 2.52 -9.34 -3.67
C GLU A 46 1.30 -9.59 -4.57
N LYS A 47 0.09 -9.58 -4.00
CA LYS A 47 -1.15 -9.71 -4.78
C LYS A 47 -1.33 -8.59 -5.79
N ALA A 48 -0.84 -7.39 -5.48
CA ALA A 48 -0.94 -6.26 -6.39
C ALA A 48 -0.02 -6.40 -7.62
N LEU A 49 1.12 -7.10 -7.47
CA LEU A 49 2.05 -7.37 -8.57
C LEU A 49 1.54 -8.47 -9.52
N GLU A 50 0.79 -9.43 -9.00
CA GLU A 50 0.17 -10.51 -9.80
C GLU A 50 -1.05 -10.03 -10.60
N GLU A 51 -1.59 -8.86 -10.23
CA GLU A 51 -2.83 -8.37 -10.80
C GLU A 51 -2.65 -7.84 -12.24
N LYS A 52 -3.56 -8.26 -13.12
CA LYS A 52 -3.52 -7.92 -14.55
C LYS A 52 -4.27 -6.63 -14.89
N ASN A 53 -4.93 -6.03 -13.91
CA ASN A 53 -5.67 -4.80 -14.11
C ASN A 53 -4.73 -3.66 -14.58
N PRO A 54 -4.99 -3.04 -15.74
CA PRO A 54 -4.13 -2.00 -16.29
C PRO A 54 -4.02 -0.76 -15.39
N THR A 55 -5.05 -0.43 -14.61
CA THR A 55 -5.01 0.69 -13.65
C THR A 55 -3.97 0.46 -12.57
N ILE A 56 -3.91 -0.77 -12.05
CA ILE A 56 -2.96 -1.19 -11.00
C ILE A 56 -1.54 -1.21 -11.57
N GLN A 57 -1.35 -1.80 -12.75
CA GLN A 57 -0.03 -1.82 -13.39
C GLN A 57 0.48 -0.41 -13.74
N ASN A 58 -0.41 0.48 -14.21
CA ASN A 58 -0.06 1.86 -14.49
C ASN A 58 0.29 2.66 -13.23
N PHE A 59 -0.35 2.35 -12.09
CA PHE A 59 -0.02 2.96 -10.81
C PHE A 59 1.42 2.63 -10.39
N PHE A 60 1.86 1.37 -10.58
CA PHE A 60 3.23 0.97 -10.27
C PHE A 60 4.27 1.48 -11.28
N LYS A 61 3.92 1.59 -12.57
CA LYS A 61 4.84 2.06 -13.63
C LYS A 61 5.11 3.57 -13.63
N ARG A 62 4.24 4.39 -13.02
CA ARG A 62 4.35 5.86 -13.07
C ARG A 62 5.46 6.47 -12.20
N LYS A 63 6.23 5.67 -11.47
CA LYS A 63 7.20 6.14 -10.47
C LYS A 63 8.63 5.58 -10.65
N GLU A 64 8.97 5.07 -11.83
CA GLU A 64 10.37 4.90 -12.25
C GLU A 64 10.93 6.20 -12.84
#